data_AF-A0A0J1B6S8-F1
#
_entry.id   AF-A0A0J1B6S8-F1
#
_cell.length_a   1.000
_cell.length_b   1.000
_cell.length_c   1.000
_cell.angle_alpha   90.00
_cell.angle_beta   90.00
_cell.angle_gamma   90.00
#
_symmetry.space_group_name_H-M   'P 1'
#
loop_
_entity.id
_entity.type
_entity.pdbx_description
1 polymer ?
#
loop_
_entity_poly.entity_id
_entity_poly.type
_entity_poly.pdbx_seq_one_letter_code
_entity_poly.pdbx_strand_id
1 'polypeptide(L)'
;MQSQPSEYRWLPIAAAMFFLSGLPGWNSSTTCHCFADDEIKVELEQDKNDAAELSVAPLSHLIYPSDRPGWIDEPSKNDGDEYSVVVTSGPSDSVEEADELLVVYARGAVQSYVDALMSQHDWATAPEMIPLDVDWIRDELVVRRYEGSVQVGDETKYEKAILIRIEPDDKKVVEMAIADRQLRERLTATGIVILGGFTLLVGGSIVLGGLASRQQRTTSIV
;
A
#
# COMPACT_ATOMS: atom_id res chain seq x y z
N MET A 1 -8.60 30.81 -60.85
CA MET A 1 -8.29 30.49 -59.45
C MET A 1 -8.14 28.97 -59.38
N GLN A 2 -6.95 28.48 -59.73
CA GLN A 2 -6.02 27.76 -58.84
C GLN A 2 -6.66 26.55 -58.12
N SER A 3 -6.59 25.41 -58.79
CA SER A 3 -6.63 24.07 -58.23
C SER A 3 -5.21 23.68 -57.77
N GLN A 4 -5.02 23.41 -56.48
CA GLN A 4 -3.86 22.69 -55.96
C GLN A 4 -4.30 21.48 -55.13
N PRO A 5 -3.74 20.28 -55.40
CA PRO A 5 -3.88 19.12 -54.54
C PRO A 5 -2.70 19.05 -53.55
N SER A 6 -2.97 18.87 -52.26
CA SER A 6 -1.93 18.59 -51.25
C SER A 6 -2.05 17.17 -50.71
N GLU A 7 -1.34 16.27 -51.41
CA GLU A 7 -0.44 15.25 -50.87
C GLU A 7 -0.73 14.70 -49.46
N TYR A 8 -1.41 13.55 -49.41
CA TYR A 8 -1.32 12.60 -48.29
C TYR A 8 0.01 11.85 -48.38
N ARG A 9 1.02 12.38 -47.70
CA ARG A 9 2.33 11.76 -47.59
C ARG A 9 2.31 10.72 -46.46
N TRP A 10 2.02 9.48 -46.84
CA TRP A 10 2.36 8.29 -46.07
C TRP A 10 3.89 8.23 -45.94
N LEU A 11 4.41 8.39 -44.72
CA LEU A 11 5.80 8.05 -44.40
C LEU A 11 5.83 6.61 -43.85
N PRO A 12 6.70 5.73 -44.39
CA PRO A 12 6.83 4.35 -43.97
C PRO A 12 7.73 4.21 -42.73
N ILE A 13 7.29 3.33 -41.84
CA ILE A 13 8.07 2.29 -41.13
C ILE A 13 9.60 2.43 -41.24
N ALA A 14 10.23 2.91 -40.17
CA ALA A 14 11.60 2.55 -39.78
C ALA A 14 11.92 3.14 -38.40
N ALA A 15 11.80 2.34 -37.34
CA ALA A 15 12.62 2.50 -36.14
C ALA A 15 12.47 1.29 -35.20
N ALA A 16 13.59 0.58 -35.04
CA ALA A 16 14.01 -0.13 -33.83
C ALA A 16 13.21 -1.37 -33.36
N MET A 17 13.52 -2.52 -33.98
CA MET A 17 13.83 -3.73 -33.20
C MET A 17 15.26 -3.59 -32.66
N PHE A 18 15.44 -3.49 -31.35
CA PHE A 18 16.59 -4.01 -30.59
C PHE A 18 16.39 -3.60 -29.12
N PHE A 19 15.73 -4.44 -28.32
CA PHE A 19 15.96 -4.58 -26.88
C PHE A 19 15.27 -5.87 -26.41
N LEU A 20 15.92 -7.00 -26.72
CA LEU A 20 15.62 -8.30 -26.13
C LEU A 20 16.96 -8.90 -25.68
N SER A 21 17.45 -8.45 -24.52
CA SER A 21 18.47 -9.13 -23.73
C SER A 21 18.56 -8.49 -22.35
N GLY A 22 18.01 -9.14 -21.33
CA GLY A 22 18.18 -8.70 -19.94
C GLY A 22 17.08 -9.19 -19.01
N LEU A 23 16.99 -10.52 -18.81
CA LEU A 23 16.27 -11.07 -17.66
C LEU A 23 16.99 -10.60 -16.37
N PRO A 24 16.29 -10.07 -15.36
CA PRO A 24 16.89 -9.86 -14.05
C PRO A 24 17.14 -11.22 -13.41
N GLY A 25 18.43 -11.56 -13.28
CA GLY A 25 18.89 -12.70 -12.51
C GLY A 25 18.56 -12.50 -11.04
N TRP A 26 17.65 -13.34 -10.55
CA TRP A 26 17.50 -13.69 -9.15
C TRP A 26 18.84 -14.25 -8.66
N ASN A 27 19.53 -13.55 -7.75
CA ASN A 27 20.59 -14.15 -6.96
C ASN A 27 20.40 -13.74 -5.50
N SER A 28 19.78 -14.66 -4.76
CA SER A 28 19.77 -14.71 -3.31
C SER A 28 21.14 -15.22 -2.85
N SER A 29 21.96 -14.34 -2.30
CA SER A 29 23.03 -14.75 -1.39
C SER A 29 22.86 -13.99 -0.08
N THR A 30 22.05 -14.60 0.78
CA THR A 30 22.05 -14.37 2.23
C THR A 30 23.44 -14.74 2.74
N THR A 31 24.32 -13.74 2.92
CA THR A 31 25.54 -13.97 3.69
C THR A 31 25.13 -14.07 5.14
N CYS A 32 24.97 -15.30 5.59
CA CYS A 32 24.88 -15.69 6.98
C CYS A 32 26.21 -15.28 7.63
N HIS A 33 26.22 -14.16 8.35
CA HIS A 33 27.32 -13.83 9.24
C HIS A 33 27.16 -14.74 10.47
N CYS A 34 27.78 -15.92 10.41
CA CYS A 34 28.10 -16.66 11.62
C CYS A 34 29.13 -15.81 12.36
N PHE A 35 28.69 -15.06 13.37
CA PHE A 35 29.57 -14.59 14.42
C PHE A 35 30.07 -15.83 15.15
N ALA A 36 31.27 -16.27 14.78
CA ALA A 36 32.03 -17.17 15.60
C ALA A 36 32.45 -16.40 16.86
N ASP A 37 32.07 -16.94 18.01
CA ASP A 37 32.70 -16.66 19.29
C ASP A 37 34.22 -16.73 19.12
N ASP A 38 34.90 -15.61 19.30
CA ASP A 38 36.26 -15.62 19.79
C ASP A 38 36.23 -14.85 21.10
N GLU A 39 36.41 -15.59 22.19
CA GLU A 39 36.40 -15.14 23.56
C GLU A 39 37.51 -14.11 23.78
N ILE A 40 37.20 -12.83 23.60
CA ILE A 40 38.00 -11.78 24.22
C ILE A 40 37.63 -11.79 25.70
N LYS A 41 38.41 -12.55 26.47
CA LYS A 41 38.49 -12.44 27.93
C LYS A 41 39.00 -11.05 28.30
N VAL A 42 38.10 -10.05 28.26
CA VAL A 42 38.34 -8.76 28.88
C VAL A 42 38.10 -8.93 30.37
N GLU A 43 39.21 -9.03 31.08
CA GLU A 43 39.32 -8.91 32.53
C GLU A 43 38.58 -7.65 32.97
N LEU A 44 37.40 -7.83 33.58
CA LEU A 44 36.64 -6.77 34.22
C LEU A 44 37.42 -6.32 35.46
N GLU A 45 38.34 -5.38 35.26
CA GLU A 45 38.72 -4.45 36.32
C GLU A 45 37.45 -3.65 36.65
N GLN A 46 36.81 -4.08 37.73
CA GLN A 46 35.65 -3.46 38.34
C GLN A 46 36.10 -2.13 38.96
N ASP A 47 36.33 -1.14 38.11
CA ASP A 47 36.51 0.24 38.52
C ASP A 47 35.16 0.73 39.05
N LYS A 48 35.12 1.04 40.35
CA LYS A 48 34.00 1.65 41.05
C LYS A 48 33.80 3.06 40.51
N ASN A 49 33.24 3.18 39.31
CA ASN A 49 32.53 4.38 38.93
C ASN A 49 31.15 4.29 39.55
N ASP A 50 30.91 5.16 40.52
CA ASP A 50 29.57 5.54 40.97
C ASP A 50 28.68 5.65 39.72
N ALA A 51 27.69 4.76 39.64
CA ALA A 51 26.69 4.79 38.59
C ALA A 51 26.00 6.16 38.68
N ALA A 52 26.48 7.11 37.88
CA ALA A 52 25.86 8.40 37.73
C ALA A 52 24.42 8.11 37.29
N GLU A 53 23.49 8.29 38.22
CA GLU A 53 22.07 8.23 37.93
C GLU A 53 21.83 9.21 36.79
N LEU A 54 21.54 8.67 35.61
CA LEU A 54 21.14 9.43 34.44
C LEU A 54 19.84 10.15 34.82
N SER A 55 19.95 11.35 35.40
CA SER A 55 18.86 12.30 35.59
C SER A 55 18.47 12.81 34.21
N VAL A 56 17.77 11.97 33.47
CA VAL A 56 17.08 12.37 32.24
C VAL A 56 15.96 13.29 32.68
N ALA A 57 15.99 14.55 32.22
CA ALA A 57 14.87 15.45 32.39
C ALA A 57 13.60 14.74 31.88
N PRO A 58 12.49 14.74 32.64
CA PRO A 58 11.28 14.05 32.23
C PRO A 58 10.86 14.58 30.86
N LEU A 59 10.79 13.66 29.89
CA LEU A 59 10.18 13.90 28.59
C LEU A 59 8.79 14.53 28.87
N SER A 60 8.49 15.65 28.21
CA SER A 60 7.31 16.50 28.44
C SER A 60 6.10 15.69 28.90
N HIS A 61 5.76 15.80 30.19
CA HIS A 61 4.70 15.00 30.77
C HIS A 61 3.37 15.38 30.12
N LEU A 62 2.67 14.37 29.60
CA LEU A 62 1.38 14.52 28.95
C LEU A 62 0.28 14.48 30.01
N ILE A 63 -0.41 15.59 30.21
CA ILE A 63 -1.49 15.72 31.20
C ILE A 63 -2.81 15.81 30.44
N TYR A 64 -3.60 14.74 30.55
CA TYR A 64 -4.95 14.69 29.99
C TYR A 64 -5.95 15.39 30.91
N PRO A 65 -6.99 16.04 30.35
CA PRO A 65 -8.02 16.67 31.13
C PRO A 65 -8.99 15.62 31.71
N SER A 66 -9.67 15.97 32.81
CA SER A 66 -10.54 15.04 33.54
C SER A 66 -11.85 14.70 32.82
N ASP A 67 -12.21 15.47 31.79
CA ASP A 67 -13.36 15.26 30.93
C ASP A 67 -13.05 14.34 29.74
N ARG A 68 -11.79 13.89 29.57
CA ARG A 68 -11.40 12.95 28.51
C ARG A 68 -12.16 11.63 28.65
N PRO A 69 -12.98 11.23 27.67
CA PRO A 69 -13.77 10.01 27.74
C PRO A 69 -12.90 8.75 27.84
N GLY A 70 -13.22 7.85 28.77
CA GLY A 70 -12.47 6.60 28.98
C GLY A 70 -12.53 5.61 27.80
N TRP A 71 -13.48 5.78 26.87
CA TRP A 71 -13.54 4.93 25.67
C TRP A 71 -12.36 5.16 24.74
N ILE A 72 -11.63 6.28 24.87
CA ILE A 72 -10.48 6.59 24.01
C ILE A 72 -9.30 5.66 24.28
N ASP A 73 -9.18 5.14 25.50
CA ASP A 73 -8.10 4.22 25.91
C ASP A 73 -8.52 2.75 25.77
N GLU A 74 -9.70 2.46 25.23
CA GLU A 74 -10.14 1.09 25.02
C GLU A 74 -9.32 0.42 23.90
N PRO A 75 -8.87 -0.83 24.10
CA PRO A 75 -8.19 -1.57 23.06
C PRO A 75 -9.13 -1.89 21.90
N SER A 76 -8.56 -2.16 20.72
CA SER A 76 -9.33 -2.66 19.60
C SER A 76 -9.96 -4.01 19.92
N LYS A 77 -11.19 -4.22 19.45
CA LYS A 77 -11.95 -5.46 19.62
C LYS A 77 -12.26 -6.02 18.24
N ASN A 78 -12.10 -7.33 18.11
CA ASN A 78 -12.43 -8.06 16.89
C ASN A 78 -13.04 -9.40 17.28
N ASP A 79 -14.37 -9.43 17.37
CA ASP A 79 -15.13 -10.61 17.78
C ASP A 79 -15.61 -11.42 16.55
N GLY A 80 -15.07 -11.14 15.36
CA GLY A 80 -15.41 -11.78 14.09
C GLY A 80 -16.63 -11.15 13.38
N ASP A 81 -17.67 -10.84 14.16
CA ASP A 81 -18.90 -10.18 13.67
C ASP A 81 -18.85 -8.66 13.82
N GLU A 82 -18.27 -8.16 14.92
CA GLU A 82 -18.11 -6.73 15.20
C GLU A 82 -16.62 -6.41 15.35
N TYR A 83 -16.20 -5.33 14.70
CA TYR A 83 -14.88 -4.75 14.87
C TYR A 83 -15.00 -3.32 15.39
N SER A 84 -14.25 -3.01 16.44
CA SER A 84 -14.19 -1.64 16.98
C SER A 84 -12.76 -1.22 17.22
N VAL A 85 -12.40 -0.02 16.78
CA VAL A 85 -11.06 0.55 16.99
C VAL A 85 -11.18 2.03 17.30
N VAL A 86 -10.39 2.47 18.28
CA VAL A 86 -10.21 3.89 18.57
C VAL A 86 -9.05 4.41 17.74
N VAL A 87 -9.26 5.57 17.12
CA VAL A 87 -8.22 6.30 16.40
C VAL A 87 -8.07 7.67 17.03
N THR A 88 -6.83 8.03 17.37
CA THR A 88 -6.49 9.33 17.96
C THR A 88 -5.48 10.05 17.08
N SER A 89 -5.60 11.38 16.96
CA SER A 89 -4.61 12.21 16.26
C SER A 89 -3.31 12.36 17.05
N GLY A 90 -3.36 12.10 18.36
CA GLY A 90 -2.34 12.55 19.30
C GLY A 90 -2.38 14.07 19.52
N PRO A 91 -1.45 14.61 20.34
CA PRO A 91 -1.35 16.04 20.59
C PRO A 91 -0.84 16.78 19.35
N SER A 92 -1.61 17.74 18.85
CA SER A 92 -1.31 18.56 17.67
C SER A 92 -1.28 20.06 18.03
N ASP A 93 -0.63 20.87 17.20
CA ASP A 93 -0.46 22.30 17.46
C ASP A 93 -1.75 23.10 17.22
N SER A 94 -2.64 22.55 16.38
CA SER A 94 -3.94 23.16 16.04
C SER A 94 -5.04 22.10 15.93
N VAL A 95 -6.29 22.57 16.00
CA VAL A 95 -7.49 21.73 15.83
C VAL A 95 -7.60 21.22 14.39
N GLU A 96 -7.14 22.02 13.43
CA GLU A 96 -7.09 21.72 12.01
C GLU A 96 -6.06 20.61 11.71
N GLU A 97 -4.85 20.72 12.26
CA GLU A 97 -3.83 19.66 12.13
C GLU A 97 -4.30 18.34 12.74
N ALA A 98 -4.93 18.39 13.91
CA ALA A 98 -5.54 17.22 14.53
C ALA A 98 -6.60 16.57 13.61
N ASP A 99 -7.37 17.38 12.88
CA ASP A 99 -8.38 16.91 11.93
C ASP A 99 -7.75 16.19 10.73
N GLU A 100 -6.73 16.80 10.12
CA GLU A 100 -6.01 16.25 8.98
C GLU A 100 -5.35 14.90 9.34
N LEU A 101 -4.70 14.82 10.50
CA LEU A 101 -4.10 13.58 10.99
C LEU A 101 -5.15 12.50 11.26
N LEU A 102 -6.28 12.89 11.87
CA LEU A 102 -7.35 11.96 12.18
C LEU A 102 -7.92 11.30 10.92
N VAL A 103 -8.08 12.06 9.83
CA VAL A 103 -8.53 11.52 8.53
C VAL A 103 -7.57 10.47 8.00
N VAL A 104 -6.26 10.73 8.05
CA VAL A 104 -5.23 9.80 7.58
C VAL A 104 -5.21 8.53 8.44
N TYR A 105 -5.26 8.68 9.76
CA TYR A 105 -5.24 7.56 10.68
C TYR A 105 -6.52 6.73 10.64
N ALA A 106 -7.68 7.37 10.46
CA ALA A 106 -8.96 6.68 10.27
C ALA A 106 -8.90 5.76 9.06
N ARG A 107 -8.42 6.29 7.93
CA ARG A 107 -8.22 5.50 6.72
C ARG A 107 -7.24 4.35 6.93
N GLY A 108 -6.13 4.59 7.63
CA GLY A 108 -5.15 3.55 7.96
C GLY A 108 -5.71 2.44 8.86
N ALA A 109 -6.57 2.79 9.81
CA ALA A 109 -7.23 1.83 10.70
C ALA A 109 -8.21 0.94 9.93
N VAL A 110 -9.03 1.51 9.05
CA VAL A 110 -9.95 0.73 8.21
C VAL A 110 -9.18 -0.14 7.20
N GLN A 111 -8.11 0.38 6.60
CA GLN A 111 -7.23 -0.42 5.73
C GLN A 111 -6.62 -1.60 6.49
N SER A 112 -6.21 -1.40 7.75
CA SER A 112 -5.66 -2.49 8.57
C SER A 112 -6.70 -3.58 8.84
N TYR A 113 -7.97 -3.22 9.02
CA TYR A 113 -9.08 -4.18 9.10
C TYR A 113 -9.26 -4.95 7.79
N VAL A 114 -9.26 -4.24 6.65
CA VAL A 114 -9.34 -4.85 5.31
C VAL A 114 -8.19 -5.84 5.09
N ASP A 115 -6.96 -5.47 5.44
CA ASP A 115 -5.79 -6.32 5.29
C ASP A 115 -5.89 -7.58 6.16
N ALA A 116 -6.39 -7.44 7.39
CA ALA A 116 -6.66 -8.57 8.28
C ALA A 116 -7.77 -9.48 7.73
N LEU A 117 -8.79 -8.93 7.07
CA LEU A 117 -9.84 -9.70 6.41
C LEU A 117 -9.29 -10.44 5.18
N MET A 118 -8.49 -9.76 4.36
CA MET A 118 -7.86 -10.36 3.17
C MET A 118 -6.85 -11.46 3.53
N SER A 119 -6.14 -11.30 4.65
CA SER A 119 -5.18 -12.30 5.13
C SER A 119 -5.81 -13.65 5.51
N GLN A 120 -7.13 -13.69 5.73
CA GLN A 120 -7.86 -14.94 5.96
C GLN A 120 -8.09 -15.73 4.66
N HIS A 121 -7.80 -15.13 3.51
CA HIS A 121 -8.01 -15.74 2.20
C HIS A 121 -6.68 -16.05 1.51
N ASP A 122 -6.46 -17.33 1.18
CA ASP A 122 -5.24 -17.86 0.53
C ASP A 122 -4.88 -17.20 -0.81
N TRP A 123 -5.80 -16.48 -1.43
CA TRP A 123 -5.61 -15.90 -2.76
C TRP A 123 -5.11 -14.45 -2.73
N ALA A 124 -5.07 -13.79 -1.57
CA ALA A 124 -4.69 -12.38 -1.45
C ALA A 124 -3.18 -12.20 -1.68
N THR A 125 -2.80 -11.84 -2.90
CA THR A 125 -1.40 -11.53 -3.23
C THR A 125 -1.12 -10.08 -2.89
N ALA A 126 -0.48 -9.86 -1.73
CA ALA A 126 -0.08 -8.57 -1.16
C ALA A 126 -1.24 -7.58 -0.89
N PRO A 127 -1.29 -6.97 0.31
CA PRO A 127 -2.28 -5.93 0.60
C PRO A 127 -1.95 -4.69 -0.22
N GLU A 128 -2.61 -4.51 -1.36
CA GLU A 128 -2.65 -3.23 -2.05
C GLU A 128 -3.77 -2.38 -1.45
N MET A 129 -3.49 -1.10 -1.20
CA MET A 129 -4.45 -0.19 -0.58
C MET A 129 -5.76 -0.15 -1.39
N ILE A 130 -6.87 -0.50 -0.73
CA ILE A 130 -8.18 -0.41 -1.35
C ILE A 130 -8.59 1.07 -1.32
N PRO A 131 -8.99 1.68 -2.45
CA PRO A 131 -9.50 3.03 -2.45
C PRO A 131 -10.87 3.04 -1.76
N LEU A 132 -10.84 3.18 -0.44
CA LEU A 132 -12.02 3.42 0.38
C LEU A 132 -12.33 4.91 0.38
N ASP A 133 -13.61 5.22 0.23
CA ASP A 133 -14.10 6.59 0.31
C ASP A 133 -13.99 7.09 1.76
N VAL A 134 -13.30 8.21 1.93
CA VAL A 134 -13.07 8.84 3.24
C VAL A 134 -14.37 9.40 3.80
N ASP A 135 -15.25 9.92 2.95
CA ASP A 135 -16.54 10.46 3.40
C ASP A 135 -17.41 9.31 3.93
N TRP A 136 -17.43 8.16 3.26
CA TRP A 136 -18.12 6.96 3.75
C TRP A 136 -17.58 6.50 5.11
N ILE A 137 -16.26 6.45 5.31
CA ILE A 137 -15.67 6.10 6.61
C ILE A 137 -16.16 7.07 7.70
N ARG A 138 -16.14 8.37 7.41
CA ARG A 138 -16.55 9.41 8.37
C ARG A 138 -18.03 9.34 8.74
N ASP A 139 -18.87 9.02 7.77
CA ASP A 139 -20.32 9.17 7.90
C ASP A 139 -21.00 7.88 8.36
N GLU A 140 -20.49 6.70 7.98
CA GLU A 140 -21.08 5.40 8.36
C GLU A 140 -20.34 4.72 9.51
N LEU A 141 -18.99 4.73 9.52
CA LEU A 141 -18.23 3.92 10.48
C LEU A 141 -17.94 4.63 11.80
N VAL A 142 -18.04 5.96 11.86
CA VAL A 142 -17.71 6.73 13.06
C VAL A 142 -18.91 6.83 14.00
N VAL A 143 -18.81 6.16 15.15
CA VAL A 143 -19.90 6.10 16.15
C VAL A 143 -19.74 7.18 17.23
N ARG A 144 -18.51 7.54 17.59
CA ARG A 144 -18.22 8.56 18.60
C ARG A 144 -17.10 9.45 18.14
N ARG A 145 -17.16 10.71 18.59
CA ARG A 145 -16.15 11.74 18.32
C ARG A 145 -15.81 12.44 19.62
N TYR A 146 -14.54 12.78 19.77
CA TYR A 146 -14.01 13.60 20.84
C TYR A 146 -13.08 14.64 20.26
N GLU A 147 -13.17 15.84 20.83
CA GLU A 147 -12.27 16.95 20.58
C GLU A 147 -11.97 17.57 21.95
N GLY A 148 -10.70 17.74 22.26
CA GLY A 148 -10.30 18.36 23.50
C GLY A 148 -8.86 18.84 23.46
N SER A 149 -8.48 19.57 24.52
CA SER A 149 -7.13 20.08 24.69
C SER A 149 -6.33 19.21 25.66
N VAL A 150 -5.06 19.00 25.36
CA VAL A 150 -4.11 18.24 26.19
C VAL A 150 -2.94 19.14 26.56
N GLN A 151 -2.49 19.09 27.81
CA GLN A 151 -1.30 19.81 28.25
C GLN A 151 -0.05 18.95 28.00
N VAL A 152 0.91 19.50 27.26
CA VAL A 152 2.19 18.85 26.95
C VAL A 152 3.30 19.74 27.47
N GLY A 153 3.78 19.45 28.68
CA GLY A 153 4.64 20.41 29.39
C GLY A 153 3.87 21.71 29.70
N ASP A 154 4.35 22.83 29.16
CA ASP A 154 3.74 24.16 29.33
C ASP A 154 2.87 24.59 28.14
N GLU A 155 2.76 23.74 27.12
CA GLU A 155 2.01 24.04 25.89
C GLU A 155 0.66 23.31 25.86
N THR A 156 -0.39 24.07 25.50
CA THR A 156 -1.71 23.50 25.20
C THR A 156 -1.72 23.01 23.76
N LYS A 157 -1.95 21.71 23.59
CA LYS A 157 -2.13 21.02 22.31
C LYS A 157 -3.58 20.56 22.16
N TYR A 158 -3.94 20.12 20.96
CA TYR A 158 -5.27 19.62 20.64
C TYR A 158 -5.20 18.14 20.32
N GLU A 159 -6.17 17.37 20.82
CA GLU A 159 -6.33 15.96 20.51
C GLU A 159 -7.75 15.75 19.97
N LYS A 160 -7.85 15.01 18.87
CA LYS A 160 -9.11 14.47 18.39
C LYS A 160 -9.08 12.95 18.44
N ALA A 161 -10.22 12.36 18.72
CA ALA A 161 -10.39 10.92 18.70
C ALA A 161 -11.74 10.52 18.10
N ILE A 162 -11.75 9.39 17.40
CA ILE A 162 -12.96 8.76 16.89
C ILE A 162 -13.01 7.29 17.29
N LEU A 163 -14.22 6.81 17.54
CA LEU A 163 -14.48 5.37 17.63
C LEU A 163 -15.05 4.91 16.29
N ILE A 164 -14.28 4.07 15.60
CA ILE A 164 -14.71 3.38 14.40
C ILE A 164 -15.34 2.06 14.82
N ARG A 165 -16.54 1.78 14.35
CA ARG A 165 -17.19 0.47 14.46
C ARG A 165 -17.55 -0.01 13.06
N ILE A 166 -17.25 -1.27 12.79
CA ILE A 166 -17.63 -1.96 11.57
C ILE A 166 -18.62 -3.04 11.98
N GLU A 167 -19.87 -2.84 11.57
CA GLU A 167 -20.96 -3.78 11.81
C GLU A 167 -21.03 -4.84 10.69
N PRO A 168 -21.80 -5.92 10.87
CA PRO A 168 -21.93 -6.96 9.85
C PRO A 168 -22.44 -6.47 8.49
N ASP A 169 -23.21 -5.38 8.45
CA ASP A 169 -23.69 -4.80 7.20
C ASP A 169 -22.59 -3.98 6.49
N ASP A 170 -21.77 -3.24 7.23
CA ASP A 170 -20.59 -2.55 6.69
C ASP A 170 -19.55 -3.53 6.16
N LYS A 171 -19.38 -4.65 6.88
CA LYS A 171 -18.51 -5.75 6.47
C LYS A 171 -18.88 -6.27 5.08
N LYS A 172 -20.18 -6.40 4.76
CA LYS A 172 -20.62 -6.80 3.41
C LYS A 172 -20.23 -5.77 2.36
N VAL A 173 -20.31 -4.48 2.68
CA VAL A 173 -19.87 -3.41 1.75
C VAL A 173 -18.39 -3.54 1.45
N VAL A 174 -17.57 -3.75 2.49
CA VAL A 174 -16.14 -3.98 2.37
C VAL A 174 -15.84 -5.24 1.57
N GLU A 175 -16.50 -6.36 1.86
CA GLU A 175 -16.36 -7.62 1.13
C GLU A 175 -16.73 -7.49 -0.35
N MET A 176 -17.81 -6.75 -0.67
CA MET A 176 -18.18 -6.47 -2.06
C MET A 176 -17.11 -5.62 -2.78
N ALA A 177 -16.54 -4.62 -2.09
CA ALA A 177 -15.47 -3.79 -2.66
C ALA A 177 -14.21 -4.62 -2.96
N ILE A 178 -13.86 -5.54 -2.05
CA ILE A 178 -12.77 -6.51 -2.23
C ILE A 178 -13.07 -7.41 -3.44
N ALA A 179 -14.30 -7.91 -3.57
CA ALA A 179 -14.71 -8.79 -4.65
C ALA A 179 -14.70 -8.10 -6.04
N ASP A 180 -15.18 -6.84 -6.14
CA ASP A 180 -15.14 -6.08 -7.41
C ASP A 180 -13.70 -5.86 -7.87
N ARG A 181 -12.81 -5.52 -6.93
CA ARG A 181 -11.38 -5.36 -7.24
C ARG A 181 -10.77 -6.65 -7.77
N GLN A 182 -11.03 -7.77 -7.10
CA GLN A 182 -10.56 -9.09 -7.54
C GLN A 182 -11.03 -9.42 -8.96
N LEU A 183 -12.29 -9.11 -9.28
CA LEU A 183 -12.83 -9.34 -10.62
C LEU A 183 -12.06 -8.51 -11.66
N ARG A 184 -11.79 -7.22 -11.39
CA ARG A 184 -11.05 -6.35 -12.29
C ARG A 184 -9.62 -6.82 -12.54
N GLU A 185 -8.92 -7.28 -11.50
CA GLU A 185 -7.57 -7.82 -11.63
C GLU A 185 -7.54 -9.06 -12.51
N ARG A 186 -8.48 -10.00 -12.29
CA ARG A 186 -8.62 -11.21 -13.12
C ARG A 186 -8.97 -10.89 -14.56
N LEU A 187 -9.88 -9.92 -14.79
CA LEU A 187 -10.26 -9.47 -16.12
C LEU A 187 -9.09 -8.80 -16.84
N THR A 188 -8.29 -8.01 -16.14
CA THR A 188 -7.11 -7.35 -16.70
C THR A 188 -6.05 -8.38 -17.07
N ALA A 189 -5.74 -9.32 -16.18
CA ALA A 189 -4.81 -10.41 -16.45
C ALA A 189 -5.25 -11.25 -17.65
N THR A 190 -6.52 -11.66 -17.69
CA THR A 190 -7.09 -12.43 -18.81
C THR A 190 -7.06 -11.63 -20.10
N GLY A 191 -7.39 -10.34 -20.05
CA GLY A 191 -7.35 -9.43 -21.19
C GLY A 191 -5.95 -9.29 -21.77
N ILE A 192 -4.93 -9.13 -20.91
CA ILE A 192 -3.52 -9.08 -21.31
C ILE A 192 -3.10 -10.40 -21.96
N VAL A 193 -3.48 -11.55 -21.40
CA VAL A 193 -3.14 -12.87 -21.97
C VAL A 193 -3.78 -13.07 -23.34
N ILE A 194 -5.07 -12.73 -23.50
CA ILE A 194 -5.78 -12.88 -24.77
C ILE A 194 -5.18 -11.95 -25.83
N LEU A 195 -5.02 -10.66 -25.51
CA LEU A 195 -4.45 -9.68 -26.46
C LEU A 195 -2.99 -10.00 -26.78
N GLY A 196 -2.19 -10.36 -25.78
CA GLY A 196 -0.79 -10.78 -25.96
C GLY A 196 -0.66 -12.04 -26.83
N GLY A 197 -1.47 -13.07 -26.56
CA GLY A 197 -1.52 -14.28 -27.38
C GLY A 197 -1.95 -13.99 -28.82
N PHE A 198 -2.99 -13.19 -29.00
CA PHE A 198 -3.48 -12.83 -30.33
C PHE A 198 -2.45 -12.03 -31.13
N THR A 199 -1.85 -11.00 -30.52
CA THR A 199 -0.80 -10.19 -31.16
C THR A 199 0.42 -11.01 -31.53
N LEU A 200 0.84 -11.95 -30.68
CA LEU A 200 1.93 -12.88 -30.98
C LEU A 200 1.56 -13.80 -32.15
N LEU A 201 0.34 -14.32 -32.18
CA LEU A 201 -0.13 -15.23 -33.24
C LEU A 201 -0.22 -14.51 -34.60
N VAL A 202 -0.79 -13.30 -34.62
CA VAL A 202 -0.85 -12.46 -35.83
C VAL A 202 0.55 -12.05 -36.28
N GLY A 203 1.38 -11.56 -35.36
CA GLY A 203 2.77 -11.16 -35.66
C GLY A 203 3.61 -12.32 -36.18
N GLY A 204 3.51 -13.49 -35.53
CA GLY A 204 4.17 -14.72 -35.96
C GLY A 204 3.72 -15.19 -37.34
N SER A 205 2.42 -15.08 -37.64
CA SER A 205 1.87 -15.44 -38.96
C SER A 205 2.42 -14.56 -40.08
N ILE A 206 2.57 -13.25 -39.84
CA ILE A 206 3.17 -12.32 -40.82
C ILE A 206 4.64 -12.65 -41.06
N VAL A 207 5.42 -12.92 -39.99
CA VAL A 207 6.84 -13.26 -40.11
C VAL A 207 7.03 -14.59 -40.83
N LEU A 208 6.30 -15.64 -40.45
CA LEU A 208 6.35 -16.96 -41.10
C LEU A 208 5.89 -16.91 -42.56
N GLY A 209 4.80 -16.20 -42.86
CA GLY A 209 4.34 -16.00 -44.24
C GLY A 209 5.35 -15.24 -45.10
N GLY A 210 5.98 -14.20 -44.54
CA GLY A 210 7.05 -13.46 -45.19
C GLY A 210 8.27 -14.34 -45.52
N LEU A 211 8.68 -15.20 -44.59
CA LEU A 211 9.78 -16.15 -44.81
C LEU A 211 9.43 -17.24 -45.84
N ALA A 212 8.23 -17.81 -45.78
CA ALA A 212 7.76 -18.83 -46.73
C ALA A 212 7.68 -18.30 -48.17
N SER A 213 7.24 -17.05 -48.35
CA SER A 213 7.16 -16.41 -49.68
C SER A 213 8.54 -16.25 -50.36
N ARG A 214 9.62 -16.14 -49.58
CA ARG A 214 10.99 -16.04 -50.12
C ARG A 214 11.52 -17.38 -50.61
N GLN A 215 11.12 -18.49 -49.99
CA GLN A 215 11.51 -19.84 -50.44
C GLN A 215 10.86 -20.23 -51.76
N GLN A 216 9.59 -19.87 -51.98
CA GLN A 216 8.87 -20.19 -53.22
C GLN A 216 9.42 -19.45 -54.46
N ARG A 217 9.97 -18.24 -54.29
CA ARG A 217 10.63 -17.51 -55.40
C ARG A 217 11.91 -18.17 -55.88
N THR A 218 12.58 -18.94 -55.04
CA THR A 218 13.82 -19.65 -55.41
C THR A 218 13.52 -20.95 -56.17
N THR A 219 12.34 -21.54 -55.98
CA THR A 219 11.96 -22.82 -56.62
C THR A 219 11.28 -22.66 -57.99
N SER A 220 10.79 -21.47 -58.35
CA SER A 220 10.20 -21.21 -59.67
C SER A 220 11.19 -20.75 -60.74
N ILE A 221 12.49 -20.79 -60.43
CA ILE A 221 13.59 -20.55 -61.39
C ILE A 221 14.30 -21.89 -61.60
N VAL A 222 13.60 -22.85 -62.20
CA VAL A 222 14.15 -24.06 -62.82
C VAL A 222 13.37 -24.34 -64.10
#